data_AF-A0A0M9ZPX3-F1
#
_entry.id   AF-A0A0M9ZPX3-F1
#
_cell.length_a   1.000
_cell.length_b   1.000
_cell.length_c   1.000
_cell.angle_alpha   90.00
_cell.angle_beta   90.00
_cell.angle_gamma   90.00
#
_symmetry.space_group_name_H-M   'P 1'
#
loop_
_entity.id
_entity.type
_entity.pdbx_description
1 polymer ?
#
loop_
_entity_poly.entity_id
_entity_poly.type
_entity_poly.pdbx_seq_one_letter_code
_entity_poly.pdbx_strand_id
1 'polypeptide(L)'
;MGILTPRFPETLVCIVTFAVIFVSMAKILLPRIDKALAERHEAIEGQRDQAERMTREAHEVLAQYREELAEARHEAARVRQEAFEQGTLLIAGLRAEAQRERETMIAQSQARLAADRVVAAAELRESVVVLATELGGRMLGEPIDGVARDSDVVHRFFADLDTHSSAGSQ
;
A
#
# COMPACT_ATOMS: atom_id res chain seq x y z
N MET A 1 63.41 -92.57 8.65
CA MET A 1 63.11 -91.39 7.80
C MET A 1 64.38 -90.57 7.70
N GLY A 2 65.06 -90.64 6.56
CA GLY A 2 66.42 -90.12 6.37
C GLY A 2 66.52 -88.62 6.63
N ILE A 3 67.57 -88.24 7.36
CA ILE A 3 67.91 -86.87 7.70
C ILE A 3 68.23 -86.11 6.41
N LEU A 4 67.37 -85.15 6.07
CA LEU A 4 67.63 -84.10 5.09
C LEU A 4 68.71 -83.19 5.67
N THR A 5 69.98 -83.55 5.49
CA THR A 5 71.04 -82.55 5.60
C THR A 5 70.86 -81.57 4.45
N PRO A 6 70.68 -80.27 4.71
CA PRO A 6 70.61 -79.31 3.62
C PRO A 6 71.96 -79.33 2.90
N ARG A 7 71.96 -79.65 1.59
CA ARG A 7 73.08 -79.28 0.73
C ARG A 7 73.15 -77.76 0.77
N PHE A 8 74.09 -77.22 1.56
CA PHE A 8 74.35 -75.78 1.71
C PHE A 8 74.27 -74.97 0.41
N PRO A 9 74.76 -75.44 -0.76
CA PRO A 9 74.59 -74.69 -2.01
C PRO A 9 73.13 -74.59 -2.49
N GLU A 10 72.30 -75.60 -2.31
CA GLU A 10 70.90 -75.59 -2.76
C GLU A 10 70.03 -74.68 -1.89
N THR A 11 70.22 -74.72 -0.58
CA THR A 11 69.51 -73.80 0.34
C THR A 11 69.90 -72.34 0.07
N LEU A 12 71.17 -72.06 -0.23
CA LEU A 12 71.64 -70.72 -0.59
C LEU A 12 70.96 -70.21 -1.88
N VAL A 13 70.89 -71.04 -2.93
CA VAL A 13 70.23 -70.69 -4.19
C VAL A 13 68.73 -70.44 -3.99
N CYS A 14 68.06 -71.26 -3.17
CA CYS A 14 66.66 -71.05 -2.82
C CYS A 14 66.44 -69.73 -2.07
N ILE A 15 67.30 -69.40 -1.11
CA ILE A 15 67.22 -68.13 -0.35
C ILE A 15 67.46 -66.94 -1.29
N VAL A 16 68.47 -67.01 -2.16
CA VAL A 16 68.76 -65.93 -3.13
C VAL A 16 67.60 -65.74 -4.10
N THR A 17 67.05 -66.83 -4.64
CA THR A 17 65.90 -66.77 -5.56
C THR A 17 64.65 -66.22 -4.86
N PHE A 18 64.38 -66.66 -3.63
CA PHE A 18 63.30 -66.12 -2.81
C PHE A 18 63.49 -64.63 -2.52
N ALA A 19 64.70 -64.21 -2.16
CA ALA A 19 65.01 -62.81 -1.88
C ALA A 19 64.84 -61.92 -3.12
N VAL A 20 65.26 -62.37 -4.31
CA VAL A 20 65.08 -61.64 -5.57
C VAL A 20 63.59 -61.47 -5.89
N ILE A 21 62.79 -62.54 -5.76
CA ILE A 21 61.34 -62.48 -5.98
C ILE A 21 60.68 -61.58 -4.94
N PHE A 22 61.04 -61.71 -3.66
CA PHE A 22 60.50 -60.90 -2.57
C PHE A 22 60.81 -59.42 -2.77
N VAL A 23 62.04 -59.07 -3.14
CA VAL A 23 62.43 -57.68 -3.41
C VAL A 23 61.70 -57.14 -4.64
N SER A 24 61.55 -57.95 -5.70
CA SER A 24 60.78 -57.55 -6.88
C SER A 24 59.31 -57.32 -6.55
N MET A 25 58.70 -58.19 -5.74
CA MET A 25 57.33 -58.03 -5.27
C MET A 25 57.19 -56.81 -4.35
N ALA A 26 58.13 -56.61 -3.43
CA ALA A 26 58.14 -55.46 -2.53
C ALA A 26 58.32 -54.14 -3.29
N LYS A 27 59.16 -54.09 -4.33
CA LYS A 27 59.36 -52.87 -5.12
C LYS A 27 58.22 -52.56 -6.10
N ILE A 28 57.38 -53.54 -6.48
CA ILE A 28 56.35 -53.34 -7.51
C ILE A 28 54.93 -53.43 -6.93
N LEU A 29 54.65 -54.40 -6.07
CA LEU A 29 53.30 -54.69 -5.57
C LEU A 29 52.90 -53.77 -4.42
N LEU A 30 53.78 -53.57 -3.42
CA LEU A 30 53.53 -52.64 -2.30
C LEU A 30 53.21 -51.22 -2.79
N PRO A 31 54.03 -50.57 -3.65
CA PRO A 31 53.71 -49.20 -4.06
C PRO A 31 52.43 -49.09 -4.89
N ARG A 32 52.01 -50.16 -5.59
CA ARG A 32 50.72 -50.17 -6.30
C ARG A 32 49.54 -50.27 -5.34
N ILE A 33 49.66 -51.06 -4.27
CA ILE A 33 48.63 -51.17 -3.23
C ILE A 33 48.54 -49.85 -2.46
N ASP A 34 49.67 -49.28 -2.05
CA ASP A 34 49.71 -48.01 -1.34
C ASP A 34 49.10 -46.89 -2.18
N LYS A 35 49.41 -46.83 -3.47
CA LYS A 35 48.81 -45.85 -4.39
C LYS A 35 47.30 -46.03 -4.50
N ALA A 36 46.80 -47.25 -4.64
CA ALA A 36 45.36 -47.52 -4.73
C ALA A 36 44.61 -47.21 -3.42
N LEU A 37 45.24 -47.45 -2.27
CA LEU A 37 44.69 -47.11 -0.96
C LEU A 37 44.69 -45.59 -0.75
N ALA A 38 45.77 -44.90 -1.10
CA ALA A 38 45.87 -43.45 -1.04
C ALA A 38 44.82 -42.76 -1.91
N GLU A 39 44.64 -43.21 -3.16
CA GLU A 39 43.64 -42.68 -4.09
C GLU A 39 42.21 -42.88 -3.55
N ARG A 40 41.92 -44.04 -2.95
CA ARG A 40 40.62 -44.27 -2.28
C ARG A 40 40.43 -43.40 -1.05
N HIS A 41 41.48 -43.21 -0.25
CA HIS A 41 41.41 -42.40 0.96
C HIS A 41 41.17 -40.94 0.61
N GLU A 42 41.92 -40.40 -0.35
CA GLU A 42 41.77 -39.04 -0.88
C GLU A 42 40.40 -38.84 -1.55
N ALA A 43 39.90 -39.84 -2.29
CA ALA A 43 38.55 -39.77 -2.85
C ALA A 43 37.48 -39.72 -1.75
N ILE A 44 37.59 -40.53 -0.69
CA ILE A 44 36.61 -40.55 0.41
C ILE A 44 36.67 -39.24 1.22
N GLU A 45 37.86 -38.80 1.62
CA GLU A 45 38.04 -37.54 2.37
C GLU A 45 37.62 -36.34 1.52
N GLY A 46 38.02 -36.30 0.25
CA GLY A 46 37.64 -35.24 -0.67
C GLY A 46 36.13 -35.16 -0.89
N GLN A 47 35.43 -36.31 -1.01
CA GLN A 47 33.97 -36.33 -1.10
C GLN A 47 33.29 -35.93 0.22
N ARG A 48 33.86 -36.30 1.37
CA ARG A 48 33.33 -35.93 2.69
C ARG A 48 33.47 -34.43 2.94
N ASP A 49 34.62 -33.85 2.62
CA ASP A 49 34.86 -32.42 2.72
C ASP A 49 33.98 -31.62 1.75
N GLN A 50 33.76 -32.13 0.54
CA GLN A 50 32.80 -31.52 -0.40
C GLN A 50 31.37 -31.58 0.13
N ALA A 51 30.93 -32.71 0.68
CA ALA A 51 29.60 -32.84 1.26
C ALA A 51 29.39 -31.92 2.48
N GLU A 52 30.40 -31.79 3.35
CA GLU A 52 30.36 -30.87 4.47
C GLU A 52 30.31 -29.41 4.00
N ARG A 53 31.10 -29.02 3.00
CA ARG A 53 31.05 -27.68 2.40
C ARG A 53 29.68 -27.37 1.81
N MET A 54 29.14 -28.26 0.98
CA MET A 54 27.81 -28.09 0.37
C MET A 54 26.71 -27.97 1.43
N THR A 55 26.82 -28.74 2.52
CA THR A 55 25.84 -28.68 3.62
C THR A 55 25.95 -27.36 4.39
N ARG A 56 27.18 -26.88 4.66
CA ARG A 56 27.39 -25.57 5.30
C ARG A 56 26.87 -24.44 4.43
N GLU A 57 27.21 -24.42 3.14
CA GLU A 57 26.72 -23.43 2.19
C GLU A 57 25.18 -23.46 2.10
N ALA A 58 24.56 -24.65 2.06
CA ALA A 58 23.11 -24.77 2.07
C ALA A 58 22.48 -24.20 3.36
N HIS A 59 23.10 -24.44 4.51
CA HIS A 59 22.64 -23.86 5.78
C HIS A 59 22.81 -22.34 5.83
N GLU A 60 23.91 -21.81 5.32
CA GLU A 60 24.17 -20.37 5.23
C GLU A 60 23.16 -19.69 4.30
N VAL A 61 22.93 -20.22 3.10
CA VAL A 61 21.92 -19.71 2.17
C VAL A 61 20.52 -19.77 2.77
N LEU A 62 20.19 -20.86 3.47
CA LEU A 62 18.90 -20.99 4.12
C LEU A 62 18.72 -20.01 5.30
N ALA A 63 19.80 -19.71 6.03
CA ALA A 63 19.79 -18.70 7.08
C ALA A 63 19.57 -17.30 6.49
N GLN A 64 20.33 -16.93 5.44
CA GLN A 64 20.16 -15.67 4.71
C GLN A 64 18.74 -15.53 4.16
N TYR A 65 18.21 -16.56 3.51
CA TYR A 65 16.85 -16.54 2.98
C TYR A 65 15.79 -16.36 4.07
N ARG A 66 15.98 -16.97 5.25
CA ARG A 66 15.08 -16.77 6.39
C ARG A 66 15.15 -15.37 6.96
N GLU A 67 16.34 -14.78 7.01
CA GLU A 67 16.56 -13.40 7.42
C GLU A 67 15.89 -12.42 6.46
N GLU A 68 16.11 -12.57 5.15
CA GLU A 68 15.45 -11.79 4.11
C GLU A 68 13.92 -11.91 4.21
N LEU A 69 13.38 -13.11 4.46
CA LEU A 69 11.94 -13.31 4.63
C LEU A 69 11.41 -12.61 5.88
N ALA A 70 12.17 -12.60 6.97
CA ALA A 70 11.80 -11.91 8.20
C ALA A 70 11.81 -10.39 7.99
N GLU A 71 12.86 -9.87 7.35
CA GLU A 71 12.98 -8.44 7.00
C GLU A 71 11.85 -8.00 6.06
N ALA A 72 11.57 -8.77 5.01
CA ALA A 72 10.46 -8.49 4.09
C ALA A 72 9.10 -8.47 4.80
N ARG A 73 8.88 -9.35 5.80
CA ARG A 73 7.66 -9.35 6.62
C ARG A 73 7.59 -8.12 7.52
N HIS A 74 8.70 -7.71 8.12
CA HIS A 74 8.76 -6.50 8.92
C HIS A 74 8.49 -5.25 8.07
N GLU A 75 9.10 -5.16 6.89
CA GLU A 75 8.88 -4.08 5.94
C GLU A 75 7.43 -4.03 5.47
N ALA A 76 6.85 -5.18 5.10
CA ALA A 76 5.43 -5.26 4.73
C ALA A 76 4.49 -4.86 5.87
N ALA A 77 4.83 -5.18 7.12
CA ALA A 77 4.06 -4.72 8.29
C ALA A 77 4.18 -3.20 8.46
N ARG A 78 5.39 -2.64 8.31
CA ARG A 78 5.66 -1.20 8.39
C ARG A 78 4.89 -0.42 7.33
N VAL A 79 4.97 -0.84 6.06
CA VAL A 79 4.25 -0.20 4.94
C VAL A 79 2.74 -0.23 5.16
N ARG A 80 2.19 -1.36 5.66
CA ARG A 80 0.75 -1.43 5.98
C ARG A 80 0.36 -0.47 7.09
N GLN A 81 1.18 -0.36 8.13
CA GLN A 81 0.92 0.56 9.24
C GLN A 81 0.97 2.02 8.76
N GLU A 82 1.99 2.38 7.99
CA GLU A 82 2.14 3.71 7.41
C GLU A 82 0.96 4.06 6.49
N ALA A 83 0.55 3.13 5.61
CA ALA A 83 -0.62 3.32 4.75
C ALA A 83 -1.92 3.50 5.54
N PHE A 84 -2.07 2.77 6.66
CA PHE A 84 -3.22 2.93 7.55
C PHE A 84 -3.23 4.31 8.22
N GLU A 85 -2.10 4.73 8.78
CA GLU A 85 -1.96 6.05 9.42
C GLU A 85 -2.21 7.18 8.41
N GLN A 86 -1.56 7.14 7.24
CA GLN A 86 -1.77 8.11 6.17
C GLN A 86 -3.23 8.11 5.68
N GLY A 87 -3.83 6.93 5.51
CA GLY A 87 -5.23 6.80 5.10
C GLY A 87 -6.19 7.41 6.11
N THR A 88 -5.98 7.17 7.41
CA THR A 88 -6.81 7.75 8.47
C THR A 88 -6.68 9.27 8.54
N LEU A 89 -5.46 9.80 8.41
CA LEU A 89 -5.21 11.25 8.36
C LEU A 89 -5.86 11.88 7.13
N LEU A 90 -5.76 11.24 5.96
CA LEU A 90 -6.38 11.71 4.73
C LEU A 90 -7.91 11.76 4.86
N ILE A 91 -8.54 10.71 5.38
CA ILE A 91 -9.99 10.67 5.59
C ILE A 91 -10.43 11.74 6.60
N ALA A 92 -9.67 11.94 7.68
CA ALA A 92 -9.96 12.98 8.65
C ALA A 92 -9.86 14.38 8.03
N GLY A 93 -8.82 14.64 7.22
CA GLY A 93 -8.64 15.89 6.49
C GLY A 93 -9.77 16.15 5.49
N LEU A 94 -10.10 15.16 4.66
CA LEU A 94 -11.21 15.25 3.69
C LEU A 94 -12.56 15.49 4.37
N ARG A 95 -12.82 14.84 5.51
CA ARG A 95 -14.05 15.09 6.28
C ARG A 95 -14.12 16.50 6.84
N ALA A 96 -13.00 17.02 7.35
CA ALA A 96 -12.94 18.39 7.86
C ALA A 96 -13.16 19.42 6.74
N GLU A 97 -12.54 19.21 5.59
CA GLU A 97 -12.70 20.10 4.43
C GLU A 97 -14.13 20.05 3.88
N ALA A 98 -14.68 18.84 3.69
CA ALA A 98 -16.07 18.68 3.26
C ALA A 98 -17.10 19.29 4.23
N GLN A 99 -16.77 19.37 5.52
CA GLN A 99 -17.62 20.05 6.51
C GLN A 99 -17.56 21.57 6.33
N ARG A 100 -16.37 22.15 6.15
CA ARG A 100 -16.19 23.58 5.88
C ARG A 100 -16.84 24.01 4.56
N GLU A 101 -16.67 23.20 3.51
CA GLU A 101 -17.32 23.45 2.22
C GLU A 101 -18.84 23.42 2.35
N ARG A 102 -19.40 22.46 3.09
CA ARG A 102 -20.85 22.42 3.36
C ARG A 102 -21.34 23.66 4.11
N GLU A 103 -20.64 24.07 5.17
CA GLU A 103 -21.01 25.27 5.94
C GLU A 103 -20.98 26.51 5.06
N THR A 104 -19.95 26.65 4.22
CA THR A 104 -19.82 27.76 3.26
C THR A 104 -20.95 27.74 2.24
N MET A 105 -21.25 26.58 1.66
CA MET A 105 -22.34 26.40 0.70
C MET A 105 -23.70 26.74 1.31
N ILE A 106 -23.96 26.33 2.55
CA ILE A 106 -25.20 26.65 3.27
C ILE A 106 -25.30 28.15 3.51
N ALA A 107 -24.24 28.80 3.99
CA ALA A 107 -24.23 30.25 4.22
C ALA A 107 -24.49 31.04 2.92
N GLN A 108 -23.84 30.65 1.82
CA GLN A 108 -24.07 31.25 0.50
C GLN A 108 -25.51 31.02 0.02
N SER A 109 -26.05 29.81 0.20
CA SER A 109 -27.42 29.47 -0.19
C SER A 109 -28.45 30.26 0.60
N GLN A 110 -28.23 30.46 1.91
CA GLN A 110 -29.10 31.28 2.76
C GLN A 110 -29.08 32.75 2.33
N ALA A 111 -27.89 33.30 2.04
CA ALA A 111 -27.76 34.67 1.55
C ALA A 111 -28.49 34.85 0.21
N ARG A 112 -28.36 33.87 -0.71
CA ARG A 112 -29.07 33.88 -2.00
C ARG A 112 -30.58 33.78 -1.81
N LEU A 113 -31.05 32.87 -0.97
CA LEU A 113 -32.48 32.72 -0.68
C LEU A 113 -33.09 34.00 -0.07
N ALA A 114 -32.35 34.69 0.79
CA ALA A 114 -32.77 35.97 1.35
C ALA A 114 -32.90 37.05 0.26
N ALA A 115 -31.93 37.14 -0.66
CA ALA A 115 -32.00 38.05 -1.80
C ALA A 115 -33.18 37.72 -2.74
N ASP A 116 -33.36 36.43 -3.07
CA ASP A 116 -34.45 35.96 -3.94
C ASP A 116 -35.83 36.29 -3.32
N ARG A 117 -35.98 36.21 -1.99
CA ARG A 117 -37.21 36.62 -1.31
C ARG A 117 -37.52 38.12 -1.46
N VAL A 118 -36.50 38.97 -1.41
CA VAL A 118 -36.68 40.43 -1.58
C VAL A 118 -37.12 40.73 -3.01
N VAL A 119 -36.48 40.09 -4.00
CA VAL A 119 -36.84 40.23 -5.41
C VAL A 119 -38.27 39.74 -5.67
N ALA A 120 -38.61 38.53 -5.20
CA ALA A 120 -39.94 37.96 -5.38
C ALA A 120 -41.04 38.80 -4.71
N ALA A 121 -40.76 39.40 -3.54
CA ALA A 121 -41.71 40.29 -2.88
C ALA A 121 -41.94 41.59 -3.67
N ALA A 122 -40.89 42.14 -4.28
CA ALA A 122 -40.99 43.32 -5.14
C ALA A 122 -41.81 43.02 -6.40
N GLU A 123 -41.53 41.91 -7.09
CA GLU A 123 -42.27 41.47 -8.28
C GLU A 123 -43.75 41.19 -7.96
N LEU A 124 -44.04 40.58 -6.81
CA LEU A 124 -45.41 40.34 -6.37
C LEU A 124 -46.17 41.64 -6.12
N ARG A 125 -45.52 42.64 -5.50
CA ARG A 125 -46.11 43.96 -5.24
C ARG A 125 -46.44 44.67 -6.54
N GLU A 126 -45.53 44.66 -7.51
CA GLU A 126 -45.76 45.24 -8.83
C GLU A 126 -46.93 44.55 -9.55
N SER A 127 -46.95 43.22 -9.55
CA SER A 127 -48.03 42.43 -10.16
C SER A 127 -49.39 42.73 -9.53
N VAL A 128 -49.46 42.88 -8.20
CA VAL A 128 -50.70 43.22 -7.49
C VAL A 128 -51.17 44.63 -7.84
N VAL A 129 -50.27 45.61 -7.95
CA VAL A 129 -50.63 46.98 -8.37
C VAL A 129 -51.21 46.97 -9.78
N VAL A 130 -50.58 46.28 -10.73
CA VAL A 130 -51.07 46.16 -12.11
C VAL A 130 -52.46 45.52 -12.14
N LEU A 131 -52.65 44.38 -11.47
CA LEU A 131 -53.94 43.68 -11.42
C LEU A 131 -55.04 44.51 -10.74
N ALA A 132 -54.71 45.24 -9.68
CA ALA A 132 -55.64 46.14 -9.00
C ALA A 132 -56.07 47.32 -9.90
N THR A 133 -55.15 47.91 -10.66
CA THR A 133 -55.47 48.97 -11.63
C THR A 133 -56.33 48.47 -12.79
N GLU A 134 -56.08 47.25 -13.30
CA GLU A 134 -56.89 46.63 -14.35
C GLU A 134 -58.33 46.34 -13.86
N LEU A 135 -58.47 45.81 -12.65
CA LEU A 135 -59.78 45.53 -12.04
C LEU A 135 -60.57 46.81 -11.74
N GLY A 136 -59.89 47.84 -11.20
CA GLY A 136 -60.48 49.16 -10.96
C GLY A 136 -60.96 49.82 -12.25
N GLY A 137 -60.16 49.76 -13.32
CA GLY A 137 -60.57 50.27 -14.64
C GLY A 137 -61.77 49.53 -15.23
N ARG A 138 -61.83 48.19 -15.08
CA ARG A 138 -62.99 47.39 -15.52
C ARG A 138 -64.26 47.66 -14.71
N MET A 139 -64.17 47.91 -13.41
CA MET A 139 -65.34 48.26 -12.58
C MET A 139 -65.86 49.68 -12.80
N LEU A 140 -64.98 50.65 -13.13
CA LEU A 140 -65.38 52.04 -13.39
C LEU A 140 -65.81 52.32 -14.84
N GLY A 141 -65.56 51.40 -15.78
CA GLY A 141 -66.20 51.42 -17.10
C GLY A 141 -65.68 52.44 -18.12
N GLU A 142 -64.47 52.99 -17.97
CA GLU A 142 -63.81 53.86 -18.99
C GLU A 142 -62.29 54.00 -18.65
N PRO A 143 -61.36 54.14 -19.62
CA PRO A 143 -59.92 54.07 -19.37
C PRO A 143 -59.42 55.30 -18.60
N ILE A 144 -58.70 55.06 -17.49
CA ILE A 144 -58.22 56.09 -16.58
C ILE A 144 -56.81 56.51 -16.99
N ASP A 145 -56.68 57.43 -17.95
CA ASP A 145 -55.42 58.03 -18.41
C ASP A 145 -54.76 59.00 -17.39
N GLY A 146 -55.24 59.06 -16.14
CA GLY A 146 -54.88 60.12 -15.19
C GLY A 146 -54.20 59.69 -13.89
N VAL A 147 -54.12 58.40 -13.56
CA VAL A 147 -53.63 57.93 -12.24
C VAL A 147 -52.12 57.63 -12.24
N ALA A 148 -51.41 57.96 -13.31
CA ALA A 148 -49.94 57.93 -13.34
C ALA A 148 -49.27 59.03 -12.49
N ARG A 149 -50.04 59.92 -11.83
CA ARG A 149 -49.50 61.03 -11.03
C ARG A 149 -49.57 60.88 -9.51
N ASP A 150 -50.21 59.85 -8.97
CA ASP A 150 -50.40 59.71 -7.53
C ASP A 150 -49.71 58.48 -6.93
N SER A 151 -48.47 58.24 -7.37
CA SER A 151 -47.54 57.32 -6.70
C SER A 151 -47.37 57.67 -5.22
N ASP A 152 -47.56 58.95 -4.85
CA ASP A 152 -47.47 59.47 -3.49
C ASP A 152 -48.59 58.93 -2.57
N VAL A 153 -49.81 58.77 -3.08
CA VAL A 153 -50.93 58.23 -2.28
C VAL A 153 -50.77 56.75 -2.04
N VAL A 154 -50.29 56.00 -3.05
CA VAL A 154 -49.99 54.57 -2.91
C VAL A 154 -48.81 54.35 -1.96
N HIS A 155 -47.75 55.16 -2.08
CA HIS A 155 -46.62 55.11 -1.15
C HIS A 155 -47.01 55.44 0.29
N ARG A 156 -47.90 56.42 0.50
CA ARG A 156 -48.39 56.79 1.84
C ARG A 156 -49.25 55.70 2.46
N PHE A 157 -50.09 55.02 1.67
CA PHE A 157 -50.88 53.89 2.15
C PHE A 157 -50.01 52.70 2.56
N PHE A 158 -48.97 52.39 1.78
CA PHE A 158 -48.04 51.32 2.13
C PHE A 158 -47.13 51.67 3.32
N ALA A 159 -46.71 52.94 3.45
CA ALA A 159 -45.96 53.40 4.63
C ALA A 159 -46.78 53.30 5.93
N ASP A 160 -48.10 53.52 5.85
CA ASP A 160 -49.01 53.41 7.00
C ASP A 160 -49.33 51.95 7.37
N LEU A 161 -49.23 51.01 6.41
CA LEU A 161 -49.34 49.58 6.71
C LEU A 161 -48.08 49.01 7.37
N ASP A 162 -46.88 49.47 6.98
CA ASP A 162 -45.63 49.03 7.60
C ASP A 162 -45.51 49.49 9.07
N THR A 163 -46.00 50.70 9.41
CA THR A 163 -46.04 51.20 10.80
C THR A 163 -46.97 50.37 11.68
N HIS A 164 -48.17 50.02 11.19
CA HIS A 164 -49.14 49.21 11.94
C HIS A 164 -48.74 47.72 12.05
N SER A 165 -48.04 47.16 11.05
CA SER A 165 -47.50 45.80 11.14
C SER A 165 -46.38 45.68 12.19
N SER A 166 -45.60 46.74 12.41
CA SER A 166 -44.55 46.77 13.46
C SER A 166 -45.11 46.97 14.88
N ALA A 167 -46.30 47.58 15.00
CA ALA A 167 -46.99 47.81 16.27
C ALA A 167 -47.76 46.58 16.79
N GLY A 168 -48.07 45.61 15.91
CA GLY A 168 -48.81 44.39 16.25
C GLY A 168 -47.96 43.18 16.66
N SER A 169 -46.62 43.31 16.72
CA SER A 169 -45.71 42.20 17.06
C SER A 169 -44.97 42.37 18.41
N GLN A 170 -45.51 43.17 19.34
CA GLN A 170 -45.11 43.14 20.76
C GLN A 170 -46.14 42.38 21.59
#